data_AF-A0A522RW12-F1
#
_entry.id   AF-A0A522RW12-F1
#
_cell.length_a   1.000
_cell.length_b   1.000
_cell.length_c   1.000
_cell.angle_alpha   90.00
_cell.angle_beta   90.00
_cell.angle_gamma   90.00
#
_symmetry.space_group_name_H-M   'P 1'
#
loop_
_entity.id
_entity.type
_entity.pdbx_description
1 polymer ?
#
loop_
_entity_poly.entity_id
_entity_poly.type
_entity_poly.pdbx_seq_one_letter_code
_entity_poly.pdbx_strand_id
1 'polypeptide(L)'
;MTPFEITRGTSPVLLGFPHTGTDVPAEIWANLNEEGRKLRDADWHIHRLYAGLLPEVTTVRATFHRYCIDANRDPSGASLYPGQNTTSLVPLTDFDDQPLWAREPDQAAIERRKALFHAPYHAALAAEIARVKSIHGIAILYDCHSIRSQCPFLFDGVLPAFNIGTDNGKTCALEFEDAVAGICRSAEGYTSILNGRFRGGWTTRRYGRPQDGVHAVQMELAQST
;
A
#
# COMPACT_ATOMS: atom_id res chain seq x y z
N MET A 1 -18.51 -1.92 -10.30
CA MET A 1 -17.67 -1.86 -9.09
C MET A 1 -17.13 -0.45 -8.98
N THR A 2 -17.20 0.15 -7.79
CA THR A 2 -16.51 1.41 -7.50
C THR A 2 -15.07 1.08 -7.10
N PRO A 3 -14.02 1.61 -7.74
CA PRO A 3 -12.63 1.17 -7.52
C PRO A 3 -12.04 1.64 -6.18
N PHE A 4 -12.73 2.52 -5.46
CA PHE A 4 -12.32 2.99 -4.15
C PHE A 4 -13.51 3.36 -3.27
N GLU A 5 -13.25 3.46 -1.97
CA GLU A 5 -14.15 3.97 -0.94
C GLU A 5 -13.45 5.10 -0.17
N ILE A 6 -14.22 6.11 0.24
CA ILE A 6 -13.73 7.22 1.06
C ILE A 6 -14.61 7.36 2.29
N THR A 7 -14.01 7.34 3.48
CA THR A 7 -14.64 7.88 4.68
C THR A 7 -13.98 9.22 4.98
N ARG A 8 -14.75 10.31 4.97
CA ARG A 8 -14.21 11.64 5.23
C ARG A 8 -14.25 11.97 6.72
N GLY A 9 -13.18 12.57 7.19
CA GLY A 9 -13.12 13.21 8.49
C GLY A 9 -12.31 14.51 8.44
N THR A 10 -11.98 15.01 9.63
CA THR A 10 -11.38 16.31 9.89
C THR A 10 -9.98 16.21 10.51
N SER A 11 -9.43 15.02 10.76
CA SER A 11 -8.05 14.84 11.22
C SER A 11 -7.02 15.33 10.19
N PRO A 12 -5.82 15.81 10.60
CA PRO A 12 -4.70 16.07 9.69
C PRO A 12 -4.08 14.78 9.12
N VAL A 13 -4.46 13.61 9.67
CA VAL A 13 -4.00 12.29 9.22
C VAL A 13 -5.02 11.68 8.25
N LEU A 14 -4.51 11.01 7.22
CA LEU A 14 -5.28 10.17 6.32
C LEU A 14 -4.69 8.75 6.29
N LEU A 15 -5.56 7.74 6.21
CA LEU A 15 -5.16 6.35 6.03
C LEU A 15 -5.37 5.92 4.58
N GLY A 16 -4.30 5.48 3.94
CA GLY A 16 -4.35 4.83 2.63
C GLY A 16 -4.43 3.32 2.79
N PHE A 17 -5.36 2.68 2.09
CA PHE A 17 -5.50 1.21 2.06
C PHE A 17 -5.45 0.68 0.61
N PRO A 18 -4.27 0.67 -0.03
CA PRO A 18 -4.16 0.32 -1.45
C PRO A 18 -4.37 -1.17 -1.74
N HIS A 19 -4.22 -2.06 -0.75
CA HIS A 19 -4.18 -3.52 -0.97
C HIS A 19 -5.20 -4.32 -0.15
N THR A 20 -6.17 -3.66 0.48
CA THR A 20 -7.20 -4.33 1.29
C THR A 20 -8.45 -4.75 0.50
N GLY A 21 -8.47 -4.46 -0.80
CA GLY A 21 -9.55 -4.81 -1.72
C GLY A 21 -9.51 -6.29 -2.08
N THR A 22 -10.68 -6.91 -2.24
CA THR A 22 -10.83 -8.32 -2.63
C THR A 22 -11.61 -8.49 -3.91
N ASP A 23 -12.17 -7.40 -4.46
CA ASP A 23 -13.01 -7.50 -5.63
C ASP A 23 -12.16 -7.75 -6.87
N VAL A 24 -12.57 -8.75 -7.66
CA VAL A 24 -11.96 -9.06 -8.96
C VAL A 24 -13.08 -9.08 -10.00
N PRO A 25 -13.05 -8.19 -11.02
CA PRO A 25 -14.03 -8.22 -12.11
C PRO A 25 -14.06 -9.59 -12.80
N ALA A 26 -15.23 -10.03 -13.24
CA ALA A 26 -15.42 -11.34 -13.86
C ALA A 26 -14.47 -11.59 -15.06
N GLU A 27 -14.20 -10.56 -15.86
CA GLU A 27 -13.25 -10.64 -16.98
C GLU A 27 -11.80 -10.92 -16.53
N ILE A 28 -11.40 -10.42 -15.36
CA ILE A 28 -10.07 -10.67 -14.79
C ILE A 28 -10.07 -12.06 -14.15
N TRP A 29 -11.11 -12.36 -13.37
CA TRP A 29 -11.28 -13.64 -12.68
C TRP A 29 -11.22 -14.84 -13.62
N ALA A 30 -11.87 -14.74 -14.79
CA ALA A 30 -11.87 -15.81 -15.80
C ALA A 30 -10.47 -16.12 -16.35
N ASN A 31 -9.54 -15.16 -16.32
CA ASN A 31 -8.18 -15.32 -16.82
C ASN A 31 -7.17 -15.74 -15.74
N LEU A 32 -7.56 -15.71 -14.45
CA LEU A 32 -6.75 -16.25 -13.36
C LEU A 32 -6.76 -17.78 -13.39
N ASN A 33 -5.61 -18.39 -13.07
CA ASN A 33 -5.51 -19.82 -12.83
C ASN A 33 -5.99 -20.18 -11.40
N GLU A 34 -5.82 -21.44 -10.99
CA GLU A 34 -6.23 -21.89 -9.66
C GLU A 34 -5.51 -21.13 -8.53
N GLU A 35 -4.21 -20.87 -8.64
CA GLU A 35 -3.46 -20.11 -7.65
C GLU A 35 -3.92 -18.65 -7.58
N GLY A 36 -4.09 -17.99 -8.72
CA GLY A 36 -4.52 -16.59 -8.76
C GLY A 36 -5.89 -16.37 -8.14
N ARG A 37 -6.79 -17.36 -8.21
CA ARG A 37 -8.12 -17.31 -7.57
C ARG A 37 -8.07 -17.44 -6.05
N LYS A 38 -6.93 -17.79 -5.46
CA LYS A 38 -6.75 -17.84 -3.99
C LYS A 38 -6.56 -16.46 -3.37
N LEU A 39 -6.18 -15.43 -4.16
CA LEU A 39 -6.07 -14.04 -3.71
C LEU A 39 -5.18 -13.85 -2.45
N ARG A 40 -4.06 -14.58 -2.37
CA ARG A 40 -3.26 -14.68 -1.14
C ARG A 40 -2.66 -13.36 -0.68
N ASP A 41 -2.26 -12.51 -1.63
CA ASP A 41 -1.37 -11.37 -1.40
C ASP A 41 -2.10 -10.08 -0.99
N ALA A 42 -3.37 -10.16 -0.59
CA ALA A 42 -4.09 -9.02 -0.04
C ALA A 42 -3.62 -8.68 1.39
N ASP A 43 -3.79 -7.41 1.75
CA ASP A 43 -3.48 -6.90 3.07
C ASP A 43 -4.67 -7.18 4.00
N TRP A 44 -4.85 -8.46 4.30
CA TRP A 44 -6.02 -8.98 4.97
C TRP A 44 -6.28 -8.24 6.28
N HIS A 45 -7.53 -7.78 6.44
CA HIS A 45 -8.07 -7.16 7.64
C HIS A 45 -7.44 -5.82 8.07
N ILE A 46 -6.50 -5.23 7.32
CA ILE A 46 -5.84 -3.97 7.73
C ILE A 46 -6.85 -2.83 7.90
N HIS A 47 -7.77 -2.63 6.96
CA HIS A 47 -8.82 -1.62 7.10
C HIS A 47 -9.72 -1.83 8.33
N ARG A 48 -9.88 -3.07 8.82
CA ARG A 48 -10.62 -3.38 10.06
C ARG A 48 -9.77 -3.12 11.30
N LEU A 49 -8.47 -3.46 11.25
CA LEU A 49 -7.53 -3.20 12.34
C LEU A 49 -7.46 -1.71 12.67
N TYR A 50 -7.40 -0.85 11.66
CA TYR A 50 -7.34 0.60 11.85
C TYR A 50 -8.70 1.27 12.13
N ALA A 51 -9.82 0.55 11.98
CA ALA A 51 -11.15 1.12 12.11
C ALA A 51 -11.40 1.65 13.54
N GLY A 52 -11.74 2.93 13.65
CA GLY A 52 -12.07 3.57 14.93
C GLY A 52 -10.87 3.91 15.83
N LEU A 53 -9.63 3.60 15.43
CA LEU A 53 -8.45 3.90 16.24
C LEU A 53 -8.14 5.41 16.32
N LEU A 54 -8.39 6.13 15.23
CA LEU A 54 -8.17 7.57 15.15
C LEU A 54 -9.51 8.27 14.85
N PRO A 55 -10.05 9.07 15.80
CA PRO A 55 -11.27 9.84 15.58
C PRO A 55 -11.16 10.75 14.37
N GLU A 56 -12.25 10.85 13.60
CA GLU A 56 -12.37 11.73 12.44
C GLU A 56 -11.23 11.58 11.40
N VAL A 57 -10.61 10.40 11.32
CA VAL A 57 -9.61 10.13 10.30
C VAL A 57 -10.25 10.01 8.92
N THR A 58 -9.61 10.60 7.91
CA THR A 58 -10.01 10.34 6.53
C THR A 58 -9.39 9.02 6.06
N THR A 59 -10.16 8.16 5.41
CA THR A 59 -9.66 6.92 4.81
C THR A 59 -9.90 6.91 3.31
N VAL A 60 -8.94 6.37 2.56
CA VAL A 60 -9.09 6.11 1.12
C VAL A 60 -8.65 4.68 0.86
N ARG A 61 -9.63 3.84 0.49
CA ARG A 61 -9.44 2.40 0.33
C ARG A 61 -9.63 1.98 -1.12
N ALA A 62 -8.69 1.22 -1.67
CA ALA A 62 -8.92 0.50 -2.92
C ALA A 62 -9.81 -0.72 -2.63
N THR A 63 -10.84 -0.93 -3.46
CA THR A 63 -11.80 -2.04 -3.31
C THR A 63 -11.42 -3.25 -4.15
N PHE A 64 -10.66 -3.04 -5.22
CA PHE A 64 -10.16 -4.09 -6.11
C PHE A 64 -8.96 -4.81 -5.52
N HIS A 65 -8.83 -6.09 -5.83
CA HIS A 65 -7.66 -6.89 -5.45
C HIS A 65 -6.41 -6.44 -6.21
N ARG A 66 -5.23 -6.50 -5.56
CA ARG A 66 -3.94 -6.09 -6.15
C ARG A 66 -3.55 -6.85 -7.42
N TYR A 67 -4.12 -8.05 -7.64
CA TYR A 67 -3.93 -8.81 -8.89
C TYR A 67 -4.65 -8.18 -10.09
N CYS A 68 -5.66 -7.33 -9.86
CA CYS A 68 -6.24 -6.51 -10.92
C CYS A 68 -5.16 -5.53 -11.42
N ILE A 69 -4.60 -4.76 -10.48
CA ILE A 69 -3.45 -3.88 -10.63
C ILE A 69 -2.99 -3.47 -9.22
N ASP A 70 -1.69 -3.34 -8.99
CA ASP A 70 -1.12 -2.93 -7.71
C ASP A 70 -1.18 -1.40 -7.59
N ALA A 71 -2.05 -0.91 -6.69
CA ALA A 71 -2.23 0.53 -6.43
C ALA A 71 -1.05 1.20 -5.69
N ASN A 72 -0.01 0.46 -5.29
CA ASN A 72 1.21 1.01 -4.69
C ASN A 72 2.45 0.76 -5.57
N ARG A 73 2.24 0.58 -6.88
CA ARG A 73 3.30 0.48 -7.90
C ARG A 73 3.27 1.67 -8.85
N ASP A 74 4.45 1.95 -9.41
CA ASP A 74 4.59 2.99 -10.43
C ASP A 74 3.81 2.61 -11.70
N PRO A 75 2.88 3.47 -12.18
CA PRO A 75 2.11 3.19 -13.39
C PRO A 75 2.97 3.10 -14.66
N SER A 76 4.21 3.60 -14.66
CA SER A 76 5.17 3.38 -15.75
C SER A 76 5.76 1.97 -15.77
N GLY A 77 5.64 1.21 -14.67
CA GLY A 77 6.25 -0.11 -14.51
C GLY A 77 7.69 -0.10 -13.97
N ALA A 78 8.26 1.07 -13.67
CA ALA A 78 9.59 1.18 -13.08
C ALA A 78 9.68 0.49 -11.70
N SER A 79 10.70 -0.34 -11.49
CA SER A 79 10.97 -0.96 -10.20
C SER A 79 11.72 -0.01 -9.27
N LEU A 80 11.27 0.03 -8.00
CA LEU A 80 11.89 0.82 -6.93
C LEU A 80 13.04 0.07 -6.22
N TYR A 81 13.20 -1.23 -6.52
CA TYR A 81 14.20 -2.09 -5.88
C TYR A 81 15.02 -2.86 -6.93
N PRO A 82 15.95 -2.20 -7.64
CA PRO A 82 16.80 -2.87 -8.62
C PRO A 82 17.57 -4.02 -7.99
N GLY A 83 17.58 -5.19 -8.65
CA GLY A 83 18.29 -6.38 -8.16
C GLY A 83 17.58 -7.15 -7.03
N GLN A 84 16.37 -6.76 -6.64
CA GLN A 84 15.55 -7.51 -5.70
C GLN A 84 14.27 -8.02 -6.38
N ASN A 85 13.81 -9.19 -5.95
CA ASN A 85 12.53 -9.71 -6.39
C ASN A 85 11.39 -8.79 -5.94
N THR A 86 10.52 -8.47 -6.90
CA THR A 86 9.34 -7.63 -6.70
C THR A 86 8.24 -8.09 -7.64
N THR A 87 6.99 -7.83 -7.27
CA THR A 87 5.85 -7.96 -8.17
C THR A 87 5.73 -6.76 -9.10
N SER A 88 5.26 -6.99 -10.32
CA SER A 88 4.96 -5.99 -11.35
C SER A 88 3.69 -5.18 -11.05
N LEU A 89 3.47 -4.11 -11.83
CA LEU A 89 2.25 -3.28 -11.74
C LEU A 89 0.96 -4.10 -11.87
N VAL A 90 0.93 -5.05 -12.79
CA VAL A 90 -0.05 -6.15 -12.77
C VAL A 90 0.74 -7.41 -12.43
N PRO A 91 0.62 -7.96 -11.20
CA PRO A 91 1.41 -9.11 -10.78
C PRO A 91 1.23 -10.30 -11.72
N LEU A 92 2.33 -10.89 -12.18
CA LEU A 92 2.32 -12.14 -12.96
C LEU A 92 2.49 -13.38 -12.08
N THR A 93 3.22 -13.20 -10.98
CA THR A 93 3.40 -14.20 -9.91
C THR A 93 2.92 -13.65 -8.57
N ASP A 94 2.57 -14.55 -7.64
CA ASP A 94 2.31 -14.21 -6.24
C ASP A 94 3.61 -13.97 -5.44
N PHE A 95 3.47 -13.75 -4.14
CA PHE A 95 4.60 -13.57 -3.23
C PHE A 95 5.46 -14.84 -2.99
N ASP A 96 5.07 -16.00 -3.53
CA ASP A 96 5.81 -17.26 -3.51
C ASP A 96 6.33 -17.65 -4.92
N ASP A 97 6.37 -16.69 -5.85
CA ASP A 97 6.76 -16.85 -7.25
C ASP A 97 5.88 -17.83 -8.05
N GLN A 98 4.63 -18.05 -7.63
CA GLN A 98 3.69 -18.92 -8.34
C GLN A 98 2.96 -18.14 -9.44
N PRO A 99 2.89 -18.65 -10.68
CA PRO A 99 2.15 -17.99 -11.77
C PRO A 99 0.68 -17.79 -11.40
N LEU A 100 0.12 -16.63 -11.75
CA LEU A 100 -1.26 -16.25 -11.40
C LEU A 100 -2.29 -16.44 -12.53
N TRP A 101 -1.82 -16.55 -13.78
CA TRP A 101 -2.68 -16.41 -14.96
C TRP A 101 -2.77 -17.71 -15.76
N ALA A 102 -3.99 -18.08 -16.14
CA ALA A 102 -4.21 -19.02 -17.24
C ALA A 102 -4.03 -18.32 -18.60
N ARG A 103 -4.27 -17.01 -18.63
CA ARG A 103 -3.96 -16.11 -19.74
C ARG A 103 -3.47 -14.77 -19.20
N GLU A 104 -2.21 -14.46 -19.43
CA GLU A 104 -1.60 -13.21 -18.97
C GLU A 104 -2.24 -11.98 -19.64
N PRO A 105 -2.28 -10.84 -18.94
CA PRO A 105 -2.77 -9.59 -19.49
C PRO A 105 -1.78 -9.03 -20.53
N ASP A 106 -2.30 -8.60 -21.67
CA ASP A 106 -1.53 -7.84 -22.65
C ASP A 106 -1.39 -6.37 -22.24
N GLN A 107 -0.58 -5.61 -22.99
CA GLN A 107 -0.37 -4.18 -22.72
C GLN A 107 -1.69 -3.39 -22.76
N ALA A 108 -2.61 -3.73 -23.67
CA ALA A 108 -3.89 -3.05 -23.77
C ALA A 108 -4.76 -3.28 -22.53
N ALA A 109 -4.75 -4.49 -21.96
CA ALA A 109 -5.41 -4.81 -20.71
C ALA A 109 -4.78 -4.05 -19.53
N ILE A 110 -3.44 -3.94 -19.49
CA ILE A 110 -2.74 -3.15 -18.48
C ILE A 110 -3.16 -1.68 -18.55
N GLU A 111 -3.18 -1.05 -19.73
CA GLU A 111 -3.61 0.35 -19.88
C GLU A 111 -5.08 0.55 -19.47
N ARG A 112 -5.99 -0.38 -19.83
CA ARG A 112 -7.37 -0.33 -19.36
C ARG A 112 -7.46 -0.41 -17.83
N ARG A 113 -6.69 -1.31 -17.20
CA ARG A 113 -6.66 -1.46 -15.74
C ARG A 113 -6.11 -0.22 -15.03
N LYS A 114 -5.10 0.47 -15.61
CA LYS A 114 -4.64 1.77 -15.11
C LYS A 114 -5.77 2.79 -15.07
N ALA A 115 -6.54 2.90 -16.17
CA ALA A 115 -7.64 3.86 -16.27
C ALA A 115 -8.83 3.51 -15.37
N LEU A 116 -9.12 2.22 -15.14
CA LEU A 116 -10.29 1.77 -14.39
C LEU A 116 -10.05 1.69 -12.87
N PHE A 117 -8.81 1.44 -12.42
CA PHE A 117 -8.51 1.13 -11.03
C PHE A 117 -7.46 2.08 -10.43
N HIS A 118 -6.26 2.10 -11.01
CA HIS A 118 -5.11 2.83 -10.46
C HIS A 118 -5.33 4.35 -10.47
N ALA A 119 -5.62 4.93 -11.65
CA ALA A 119 -5.81 6.37 -11.78
C ALA A 119 -7.01 6.89 -10.95
N PRO A 120 -8.18 6.23 -10.92
CA PRO A 120 -9.28 6.64 -10.05
C PRO A 120 -8.95 6.61 -8.55
N TYR A 121 -8.28 5.56 -8.05
CA TYR A 121 -7.83 5.48 -6.66
C TYR A 121 -6.87 6.63 -6.32
N HIS A 122 -5.90 6.91 -7.20
CA HIS A 122 -4.92 7.97 -6.96
C HIS A 122 -5.49 9.38 -7.12
N ALA A 123 -6.50 9.57 -7.98
CA ALA A 123 -7.24 10.82 -8.05
C ALA A 123 -8.00 11.09 -6.75
N ALA A 124 -8.66 10.07 -6.19
CA ALA A 124 -9.34 10.16 -4.89
C ALA A 124 -8.36 10.46 -3.75
N LEU A 125 -7.26 9.72 -3.67
CA LEU A 125 -6.23 9.92 -2.65
C LEU A 125 -5.60 11.32 -2.73
N ALA A 126 -5.27 11.78 -3.93
CA ALA A 126 -4.72 13.12 -4.15
C ALA A 126 -5.71 14.22 -3.72
N ALA A 127 -7.00 14.06 -4.04
CA ALA A 127 -8.04 15.02 -3.67
C ALA A 127 -8.21 15.11 -2.15
N GLU A 128 -8.20 13.99 -1.44
CA GLU A 128 -8.32 13.99 0.02
C GLU A 128 -7.07 14.55 0.72
N ILE A 129 -5.87 14.24 0.21
CA ILE A 129 -4.62 14.86 0.69
C ILE A 129 -4.69 16.39 0.54
N ALA A 130 -5.08 16.87 -0.64
CA ALA A 130 -5.21 18.31 -0.89
C ALA A 130 -6.26 18.97 0.01
N ARG A 131 -7.40 18.29 0.21
CA ARG A 131 -8.46 18.76 1.10
C ARG A 131 -7.98 18.88 2.55
N VAL A 132 -7.39 17.81 3.10
CA VAL A 132 -6.89 17.82 4.48
C VAL A 132 -5.81 18.87 4.67
N LYS A 133 -4.87 18.99 3.72
CA LYS A 133 -3.87 20.06 3.75
C LYS A 133 -4.50 21.45 3.73
N SER A 134 -5.57 21.67 2.96
CA SER A 134 -6.24 22.97 2.92
C SER A 134 -6.90 23.36 4.25
N ILE A 135 -7.26 22.38 5.09
CA ILE A 135 -7.88 22.59 6.40
C ILE A 135 -6.82 22.88 7.47
N HIS A 136 -5.72 22.12 7.48
CA HIS A 136 -4.74 22.14 8.56
C HIS A 136 -3.42 22.84 8.23
N GLY A 137 -3.20 23.19 6.96
CA GLY A 137 -1.89 23.58 6.45
C GLY A 137 -0.92 22.41 6.22
N ILE A 138 -1.28 21.21 6.71
CA ILE A 138 -0.50 19.97 6.65
C ILE A 138 -1.40 18.77 6.32
N ALA A 139 -0.86 17.77 5.64
CA ALA A 139 -1.50 16.46 5.52
C ALA A 139 -0.48 15.33 5.81
N ILE A 140 -0.89 14.36 6.61
CA ILE A 140 -0.07 13.19 6.97
C ILE A 140 -0.74 11.94 6.38
N LEU A 141 -0.18 11.41 5.30
CA LEU A 141 -0.59 10.13 4.74
C LEU A 141 0.10 8.99 5.47
N TYR A 142 -0.69 8.16 6.14
CA TYR A 142 -0.24 6.90 6.71
C TYR A 142 -0.70 5.77 5.76
N ASP A 143 0.24 5.22 4.99
CA ASP A 143 0.01 4.18 3.99
C ASP A 143 0.05 2.81 4.69
N CYS A 144 -1.11 2.20 4.89
CA CYS A 144 -1.29 1.03 5.75
C CYS A 144 -1.18 -0.27 4.96
N HIS A 145 -0.27 -1.15 5.37
CA HIS A 145 -0.02 -2.43 4.71
C HIS A 145 0.12 -3.61 5.68
N SER A 146 -0.02 -4.81 5.14
CA SER A 146 0.48 -6.03 5.79
C SER A 146 0.89 -7.11 4.81
N ILE A 147 1.81 -7.95 5.28
CA ILE A 147 2.34 -9.07 4.52
C ILE A 147 2.65 -10.24 5.45
N ARG A 148 2.64 -11.47 4.92
CA ARG A 148 3.13 -12.65 5.65
C ARG A 148 4.53 -12.39 6.19
N SER A 149 4.78 -12.78 7.44
CA SER A 149 6.06 -12.56 8.11
C SER A 149 7.24 -13.29 7.45
N GLN A 150 6.95 -14.31 6.62
CA GLN A 150 7.93 -15.06 5.86
C GLN A 150 7.48 -15.14 4.39
N CYS A 151 8.23 -14.50 3.50
CA CYS A 151 8.08 -14.60 2.05
C CYS A 151 9.47 -14.75 1.41
N PRO A 152 10.05 -15.97 1.37
CA PRO A 152 11.43 -16.20 0.92
C PRO A 152 11.73 -15.68 -0.49
N PHE A 153 10.73 -15.64 -1.36
CA PHE A 153 10.90 -15.05 -2.69
C PHE A 153 11.20 -13.55 -2.63
N LEU A 154 10.64 -12.82 -1.65
CA LEU A 154 10.73 -11.37 -1.55
C LEU A 154 11.82 -10.88 -0.59
N PHE A 155 12.12 -11.64 0.46
CA PHE A 155 13.09 -11.32 1.50
C PHE A 155 13.49 -12.55 2.32
N ASP A 156 14.70 -12.51 2.89
CA ASP A 156 15.22 -13.55 3.76
C ASP A 156 14.69 -13.42 5.20
N GLY A 157 14.48 -14.57 5.85
CA GLY A 157 14.16 -14.65 7.27
C GLY A 157 12.74 -14.22 7.63
N VAL A 158 12.57 -13.84 8.91
CA VAL A 158 11.29 -13.39 9.48
C VAL A 158 11.28 -11.88 9.57
N LEU A 159 10.26 -11.26 8.99
CA LEU A 159 10.07 -9.81 9.01
C LEU A 159 9.75 -9.32 10.44
N PRO A 160 10.33 -8.19 10.90
CA PRO A 160 9.91 -7.54 12.15
C PRO A 160 8.41 -7.23 12.16
N ALA A 161 7.80 -7.10 13.33
CA ALA A 161 6.36 -6.86 13.45
C ALA A 161 5.94 -5.53 12.80
N PHE A 162 6.71 -4.46 13.02
CA PHE A 162 6.49 -3.14 12.43
C PHE A 162 7.61 -2.77 11.46
N ASN A 163 7.28 -2.55 10.18
CA ASN A 163 8.25 -2.13 9.16
C ASN A 163 7.86 -0.76 8.64
N ILE A 164 8.62 0.24 9.05
CA ILE A 164 8.32 1.65 8.77
C ILE A 164 9.10 2.06 7.54
N GLY A 165 8.42 2.70 6.58
CA GLY A 165 9.00 3.12 5.32
C GLY A 165 8.81 4.61 5.06
N THR A 166 9.90 5.36 4.98
CA THR A 166 9.90 6.83 4.78
C THR A 166 10.79 7.26 3.60
N ASP A 167 11.24 6.30 2.79
CA ASP A 167 12.24 6.46 1.73
C ASP A 167 13.55 7.09 2.25
N ASN A 168 14.03 6.60 3.39
CA ASN A 168 15.20 7.13 4.09
C ASN A 168 15.04 8.62 4.44
N GLY A 169 13.90 8.98 5.04
CA GLY A 169 13.60 10.33 5.51
C GLY A 169 13.19 11.33 4.42
N LYS A 170 12.94 10.88 3.18
CA LYS A 170 12.57 11.78 2.07
C LYS A 170 11.07 12.07 1.97
N THR A 171 10.23 11.20 2.53
CA THR A 171 8.77 11.30 2.36
C THR A 171 8.05 11.97 3.52
N CYS A 172 8.72 12.20 4.66
CA CYS A 172 8.20 12.94 5.80
C CYS A 172 9.31 13.77 6.45
N ALA A 173 8.94 14.68 7.36
CA ALA A 173 9.94 15.36 8.19
C ALA A 173 10.43 14.41 9.30
N LEU A 174 11.61 14.70 9.85
CA LEU A 174 12.27 13.84 10.83
C LEU A 174 11.40 13.62 12.07
N GLU A 175 10.67 14.65 12.51
CA GLU A 175 9.79 14.60 13.68
C GLU A 175 8.67 13.55 13.53
N PHE A 176 8.14 13.35 12.31
CA PHE A 176 7.14 12.32 12.06
C PHE A 176 7.74 10.92 12.00
N GLU A 177 8.92 10.78 11.39
CA GLU A 177 9.66 9.52 11.34
C GLU A 177 10.02 9.05 12.75
N ASP A 178 10.61 9.95 13.56
CA ASP A 178 11.02 9.67 14.93
C ASP A 178 9.84 9.37 15.84
N ALA A 179 8.71 10.05 15.68
CA ALA A 179 7.51 9.77 16.45
C ALA A 179 6.98 8.35 16.18
N VAL A 180 6.82 7.96 14.90
CA VAL A 180 6.33 6.63 14.54
C VAL A 180 7.32 5.55 14.96
N ALA A 181 8.60 5.73 14.64
CA ALA A 181 9.64 4.76 15.00
C ALA A 181 9.84 4.65 16.51
N GLY A 182 9.72 5.75 17.25
CA GLY A 182 9.76 5.77 18.71
C GLY A 182 8.64 4.93 19.33
N ILE A 183 7.39 5.15 18.91
CA ILE A 183 6.23 4.39 19.38
C ILE A 183 6.42 2.89 19.10
N CYS A 184 6.83 2.52 17.89
CA CYS A 184 7.04 1.11 17.52
C CYS A 184 8.21 0.46 18.26
N ARG A 185 9.29 1.19 18.56
CA ARG A 185 10.41 0.68 19.37
C ARG A 185 10.01 0.47 20.83
N SER A 186 9.10 1.28 21.36
CA SER A 186 8.62 1.20 22.74
C SER A 186 7.48 0.19 22.94
N ALA A 187 6.96 -0.41 21.87
CA ALA A 187 5.89 -1.41 21.95
C ALA A 187 6.42 -2.75 22.48
N GLU A 188 6.19 -3.04 23.75
CA GLU A 188 6.62 -4.28 24.41
C GLU A 188 6.10 -5.53 23.68
N GLY A 189 6.97 -6.53 23.50
CA GLY A 189 6.63 -7.78 22.82
C GLY A 189 6.66 -7.71 21.29
N TYR A 190 6.90 -6.53 20.69
CA TYR A 190 6.98 -6.36 19.25
C TYR A 190 8.38 -5.91 18.80
N THR A 191 8.75 -6.31 17.58
CA THR A 191 9.98 -5.86 16.92
C THR A 191 9.66 -4.81 15.86
N SER A 192 10.60 -3.91 15.60
CA SER A 192 10.44 -2.89 14.58
C SER A 192 11.71 -2.63 13.79
N ILE A 193 11.54 -2.18 12.56
CA ILE A 193 12.63 -1.71 11.71
C ILE A 193 12.19 -0.49 10.91
N LEU A 194 13.10 0.48 10.77
CA LEU A 194 12.91 1.67 9.95
C LEU A 194 13.72 1.53 8.66
N ASN A 195 13.06 1.72 7.52
CA ASN A 195 13.65 1.63 6.18
C ASN A 195 14.43 0.33 5.92
N GLY A 196 13.91 -0.79 6.44
CA GLY A 196 14.41 -2.14 6.16
C GLY A 196 14.02 -2.62 4.76
N ARG A 197 13.39 -3.80 4.66
CA ARG A 197 12.90 -4.33 3.37
C ARG A 197 11.86 -3.41 2.71
N PHE A 198 10.98 -2.83 3.52
CA PHE A 198 9.91 -1.93 3.10
C PHE A 198 10.30 -0.50 3.42
N ARG A 199 10.87 0.20 2.42
CA ARG A 199 11.36 1.58 2.56
C ARG A 199 10.30 2.62 2.18
N GLY A 200 9.03 2.24 2.14
CA GLY A 200 7.96 2.99 1.48
C GLY A 200 7.74 2.50 0.06
N GLY A 201 6.52 2.63 -0.45
CA GLY A 201 6.09 2.21 -1.78
C GLY A 201 6.12 3.34 -2.80
N TRP A 202 5.37 3.18 -3.88
CA TRP A 202 5.20 4.26 -4.86
C TRP A 202 4.34 5.39 -4.29
N THR A 203 3.26 5.05 -3.58
CA THR A 203 2.33 6.00 -2.95
C THR A 203 3.06 6.97 -2.03
N THR A 204 3.86 6.48 -1.09
CA THR A 204 4.59 7.38 -0.17
C THR A 204 5.59 8.27 -0.89
N ARG A 205 6.34 7.75 -1.88
CA ARG A 205 7.28 8.56 -2.69
C ARG A 205 6.59 9.57 -3.60
N ARG A 206 5.38 9.25 -4.07
CA ARG A 206 4.59 10.10 -4.95
C ARG A 206 3.97 11.28 -4.21
N TYR A 207 3.48 11.07 -2.99
CA TYR A 207 2.76 12.08 -2.23
C TYR A 207 3.59 12.74 -1.13
N GLY A 208 4.59 12.05 -0.58
CA GLY A 208 5.54 12.62 0.37
C GLY A 208 6.29 13.79 -0.24
N ARG A 209 5.96 14.99 0.22
CA ARG A 209 6.50 16.29 -0.17
C ARG A 209 6.59 17.14 1.09
N PRO A 210 7.51 16.80 2.02
CA PRO A 210 7.56 17.45 3.33
C PRO A 210 7.80 18.96 3.23
N GLN A 211 8.55 19.42 2.22
CA GLN A 211 8.74 20.85 1.94
C GLN A 211 7.44 21.59 1.58
N ASP A 212 6.42 20.84 1.11
CA ASP A 212 5.11 21.35 0.76
C ASP A 212 4.07 21.00 1.85
N GLY A 213 4.48 20.58 3.05
CA GLY A 213 3.56 20.23 4.14
C GLY A 213 2.73 18.95 3.89
N VAL A 214 3.20 18.05 3.01
CA VAL A 214 2.60 16.72 2.85
C VAL A 214 3.61 15.67 3.28
N HIS A 215 3.31 14.95 4.34
CA HIS A 215 4.17 13.89 4.87
C HIS A 215 3.54 12.55 4.57
N ALA A 216 4.35 11.56 4.22
CA ALA A 216 3.89 10.20 3.98
C ALA A 216 4.77 9.20 4.73
N VAL A 217 4.15 8.23 5.41
CA VAL A 217 4.83 7.14 6.10
C VAL A 217 4.12 5.85 5.70
N GLN A 218 4.88 4.83 5.30
CA GLN A 218 4.36 3.48 5.14
C GLN A 218 4.52 2.73 6.47
N MET A 219 3.48 2.01 6.85
CA MET A 219 3.55 0.97 7.87
C MET A 219 3.19 -0.37 7.25
N GLU A 220 4.14 -1.29 7.30
CA GLU A 220 3.95 -2.67 6.87
C GLU A 220 3.98 -3.59 8.09
N LEU A 221 2.83 -4.18 8.40
CA LEU A 221 2.66 -5.11 9.52
C LEU A 221 2.95 -6.54 9.08
N ALA A 222 3.82 -7.23 9.82
CA ALA A 222 4.04 -8.65 9.60
C ALA A 222 2.85 -9.47 10.14
N GLN A 223 2.26 -10.31 9.29
CA GLN A 223 1.26 -11.30 9.66
C GLN A 223 1.99 -12.53 10.22
N SER A 224 2.07 -12.62 11.55
CA SER A 224 2.62 -13.76 12.28
C SER A 224 1.50 -14.59 12.90
N THR A 225 1.41 -15.87 12.57
CA THR A 225 0.56 -16.87 13.24
C THR A 225 1.37 -17.68 14.23
#